data_AF-A0A3D0JHX1-F1
#
_entry.id   AF-A0A3D0JHX1-F1
#
_cell.length_a   1.000
_cell.length_b   1.000
_cell.length_c   1.000
_cell.angle_alpha   90.00
_cell.angle_beta   90.00
_cell.angle_gamma   90.00
#
_symmetry.space_group_name_H-M   'P 1'
#
loop_
_entity.id
_entity.type
_entity.pdbx_description
1 polymer ?
#
loop_
_entity_poly.entity_id
_entity_poly.type
_entity_poly.pdbx_seq_one_letter_code
_entity_poly.pdbx_strand_id
1 'polypeptide(L)'
;MNTRLIKALVLIIVFRAGFARNNKLVLTVSQDQSSNTLPSALYVVAMPIGQWTDLSTRAIDVLGRVDVILAEDTRVSGQILKAVGVSTRMVSFNAHSEVGKSGKVLESLEAGQSLALISDAGTPGISDPGRLLIERVASEGYRVIPVPGASALIAALSVSGFSAAPSHFFGFLSTKSSARDKELEQALGHAG
;
A
#
# COMPACT_ATOMS: atom_id res chain seq x y z
N MET A 1 -16.00 46.51 2.34
CA MET A 1 -15.09 45.41 1.94
C MET A 1 -15.85 44.10 2.01
N ASN A 2 -15.59 43.13 1.12
CA ASN A 2 -16.33 41.87 1.08
C ASN A 2 -15.38 40.68 1.28
N THR A 3 -15.54 39.94 2.38
CA THR A 3 -14.68 38.81 2.78
C THR A 3 -14.97 37.59 1.91
N ARG A 4 -14.16 37.35 0.87
CA ARG A 4 -14.17 36.08 0.14
C ARG A 4 -13.35 35.02 0.89
N LEU A 5 -13.93 33.83 1.01
CA LEU A 5 -13.41 32.77 1.87
C LEU A 5 -12.11 32.17 1.31
N ILE A 6 -11.17 31.89 2.20
CA ILE A 6 -10.15 30.86 1.98
C ILE A 6 -10.87 29.50 2.02
N LYS A 7 -11.08 28.86 0.87
CA LYS A 7 -11.45 27.43 0.74
C LYS A 7 -11.41 26.96 -0.71
N ALA A 8 -10.39 26.18 -1.04
CA ALA A 8 -10.37 25.25 -2.17
C ALA A 8 -9.43 24.09 -1.81
N LEU A 9 -9.99 22.97 -1.34
CA LEU A 9 -9.25 21.73 -1.14
C LEU A 9 -9.09 21.08 -2.52
N VAL A 10 -7.85 20.89 -2.99
CA VAL A 10 -7.61 20.30 -4.31
C VAL A 10 -7.40 18.79 -4.19
N LEU A 11 -8.32 18.04 -4.79
CA LEU A 11 -8.29 16.59 -4.98
C LEU A 11 -8.59 16.33 -6.47
N ILE A 12 -7.57 16.07 -7.30
CA ILE A 12 -7.71 15.91 -8.76
C ILE A 12 -7.28 14.52 -9.19
N ILE A 13 -8.18 13.78 -9.84
CA ILE A 13 -8.18 12.31 -9.88
C ILE A 13 -9.02 11.84 -11.12
N VAL A 14 -8.38 11.33 -12.20
CA VAL A 14 -8.83 10.55 -13.42
C VAL A 14 -7.77 9.50 -13.92
N PHE A 15 -8.07 8.31 -14.52
CA PHE A 15 -7.08 7.18 -14.74
C PHE A 15 -6.79 6.71 -16.19
N ARG A 16 -5.57 6.16 -16.48
CA ARG A 16 -5.27 5.23 -17.61
C ARG A 16 -4.19 4.15 -17.32
N ALA A 17 -4.50 2.85 -17.49
CA ALA A 17 -3.55 1.72 -17.30
C ALA A 17 -3.29 0.93 -18.59
N GLY A 18 -2.01 0.66 -18.91
CA GLY A 18 -1.60 -0.29 -19.96
C GLY A 18 -1.02 -1.57 -19.36
N PHE A 19 -1.82 -2.64 -19.27
CA PHE A 19 -1.40 -3.87 -18.59
C PHE A 19 -0.56 -4.78 -19.51
N ALA A 20 0.73 -4.93 -19.21
CA ALA A 20 1.61 -5.86 -19.92
C ALA A 20 1.23 -7.32 -19.59
N ARG A 21 1.11 -8.18 -20.61
CA ARG A 21 0.46 -9.50 -20.52
C ARG A 21 1.15 -10.55 -19.61
N ASN A 22 2.30 -10.26 -19.03
CA ASN A 22 3.13 -11.27 -18.34
C ASN A 22 3.11 -11.19 -16.80
N ASN A 23 2.50 -10.17 -16.19
CA ASN A 23 2.50 -10.03 -14.73
C ASN A 23 1.54 -11.03 -14.06
N LYS A 24 2.11 -12.02 -13.35
CA LYS A 24 1.36 -12.99 -12.52
C LYS A 24 0.84 -12.38 -11.21
N LEU A 25 0.02 -11.33 -11.30
CA LEU A 25 -0.81 -10.85 -10.19
C LEU A 25 -1.92 -11.86 -9.92
N VAL A 26 -1.68 -12.78 -8.98
CA VAL A 26 -2.65 -13.85 -8.67
C VAL A 26 -3.69 -13.33 -7.67
N LEU A 27 -4.90 -13.09 -8.17
CA LEU A 27 -6.10 -12.84 -7.35
C LEU A 27 -6.56 -14.16 -6.69
N THR A 28 -5.76 -14.68 -5.75
CA THR A 28 -6.06 -15.95 -5.07
C THR A 28 -7.29 -15.80 -4.18
N VAL A 29 -8.40 -16.41 -4.62
CA VAL A 29 -9.46 -16.88 -3.74
C VAL A 29 -9.22 -18.39 -3.54
N SER A 30 -8.70 -18.76 -2.38
CA SER A 30 -8.62 -20.15 -1.95
C SER A 30 -8.79 -20.20 -0.43
N GLN A 31 -9.82 -20.90 0.05
CA GLN A 31 -10.13 -21.04 1.48
C GLN A 31 -9.56 -22.34 2.04
N ASP A 32 -8.24 -22.52 1.96
CA ASP A 32 -7.59 -23.58 2.73
C ASP A 32 -7.13 -23.04 4.09
N GLN A 33 -7.91 -23.37 5.11
CA GLN A 33 -7.66 -22.98 6.51
C GLN A 33 -6.85 -24.04 7.28
N SER A 34 -6.36 -25.09 6.62
CA SER A 34 -5.69 -26.21 7.30
C SER A 34 -4.19 -26.01 7.55
N SER A 35 -3.51 -25.14 6.79
CA SER A 35 -2.06 -24.91 6.95
C SER A 35 -1.76 -23.81 7.97
N ASN A 36 -0.94 -24.12 8.98
CA ASN A 36 -0.48 -23.15 9.97
C ASN A 36 0.54 -22.12 9.42
N THR A 37 1.00 -22.32 8.18
CA THR A 37 1.90 -21.42 7.43
C THR A 37 1.26 -21.00 6.11
N LEU A 38 1.68 -19.85 5.57
CA LEU A 38 1.26 -19.39 4.25
C LEU A 38 2.23 -19.82 3.14
N PRO A 39 1.75 -20.01 1.89
CA PRO A 39 2.61 -20.28 0.74
C PRO A 39 3.57 -19.12 0.42
N SER A 40 4.81 -19.42 -0.02
CA SER A 40 5.81 -18.41 -0.44
C SER A 40 5.25 -17.37 -1.42
N ALA A 41 5.22 -16.12 -0.98
CA ALA A 41 4.77 -14.94 -1.70
C ALA A 41 5.12 -13.68 -0.89
N LEU A 42 5.16 -12.53 -1.57
CA LEU A 42 5.09 -11.21 -0.94
C LEU A 42 3.61 -10.79 -0.82
N TYR A 43 3.08 -10.81 0.39
CA TYR A 43 1.74 -10.35 0.72
C TYR A 43 1.78 -8.83 0.96
N VAL A 44 1.17 -8.04 0.08
CA VAL A 44 1.08 -6.58 0.26
C VAL A 44 -0.18 -6.29 1.07
N VAL A 45 -0.04 -5.92 2.34
CA VAL A 45 -1.15 -5.85 3.30
C VAL A 45 -1.49 -4.41 3.63
N ALA A 46 -2.74 -4.01 3.39
CA ALA A 46 -3.23 -2.69 3.73
C ALA A 46 -3.53 -2.57 5.25
N MET A 47 -2.96 -1.54 5.86
CA MET A 47 -3.08 -1.19 7.28
C MET A 47 -4.17 -0.12 7.51
N PRO A 48 -4.67 0.05 8.76
CA PRO A 48 -5.53 1.16 9.16
C PRO A 48 -5.02 2.54 8.72
N ILE A 49 -5.96 3.48 8.52
CA ILE A 49 -5.67 4.90 8.22
C ILE A 49 -5.98 5.84 9.41
N GLY A 50 -6.14 5.28 10.61
CA GLY A 50 -6.38 6.02 11.85
C GLY A 50 -7.17 5.24 12.90
N GLN A 51 -8.13 4.41 12.47
CA GLN A 51 -8.94 3.56 13.35
C GLN A 51 -8.45 2.10 13.27
N TRP A 52 -7.95 1.55 14.39
CA TRP A 52 -7.36 0.22 14.44
C TRP A 52 -8.33 -0.92 14.08
N THR A 53 -9.64 -0.72 14.29
CA THR A 53 -10.67 -1.70 13.88
C THR A 53 -10.86 -1.84 12.37
N ASP A 54 -10.23 -0.97 11.56
CA ASP A 54 -10.29 -1.05 10.09
C ASP A 54 -9.31 -2.10 9.51
N LEU A 55 -8.47 -2.72 10.35
CA LEU A 55 -7.61 -3.83 9.95
C LEU A 55 -8.47 -5.07 9.69
N SER A 56 -8.55 -5.51 8.43
CA SER A 56 -9.45 -6.60 8.04
C SER A 56 -9.07 -7.93 8.70
N THR A 57 -10.06 -8.80 8.95
CA THR A 57 -9.81 -10.15 9.51
C THR A 57 -8.83 -10.96 8.68
N ARG A 58 -8.85 -10.80 7.34
CA ARG A 58 -7.86 -11.39 6.43
C ARG A 58 -6.47 -10.78 6.59
N ALA A 59 -6.35 -9.49 6.88
CA ALA A 59 -5.05 -8.88 7.20
C ALA A 59 -4.49 -9.44 8.51
N ILE A 60 -5.32 -9.60 9.55
CA ILE A 60 -4.91 -10.21 10.84
C ILE A 60 -4.44 -11.67 10.63
N ASP A 61 -5.21 -12.48 9.91
CA ASP A 61 -4.86 -13.87 9.54
C ASP A 61 -3.52 -13.95 8.79
N VAL A 62 -3.35 -13.13 7.75
CA VAL A 62 -2.10 -13.12 6.96
C VAL A 62 -0.92 -12.66 7.80
N LEU A 63 -1.05 -11.56 8.54
CA LEU A 63 0.03 -11.03 9.38
C LEU A 63 0.39 -12.00 10.52
N GLY A 64 -0.55 -12.83 10.99
CA GLY A 64 -0.32 -13.89 11.97
C GLY A 64 0.29 -15.19 11.41
N ARG A 65 0.29 -15.41 10.09
CA ARG A 65 0.72 -16.68 9.43
C ARG A 65 1.89 -16.54 8.45
N VAL A 66 2.38 -15.33 8.18
CA VAL A 66 3.65 -15.12 7.45
C VAL A 66 4.87 -15.34 8.33
N ASP A 67 6.00 -15.73 7.75
CA ASP A 67 7.27 -15.92 8.46
C ASP A 67 7.89 -14.60 8.95
N VAL A 68 7.74 -13.53 8.16
CA VAL A 68 8.31 -12.20 8.43
C VAL A 68 7.37 -11.09 7.97
N ILE A 69 7.25 -10.04 8.78
CA ILE A 69 6.60 -8.78 8.40
C ILE A 69 7.68 -7.74 8.09
N LEU A 70 7.68 -7.19 6.87
CA LEU A 70 8.45 -6.03 6.45
C LEU A 70 7.61 -4.78 6.74
N ALA A 71 8.03 -3.94 7.69
CA ALA A 71 7.25 -2.79 8.16
C ALA A 71 8.05 -1.49 8.09
N GLU A 72 7.40 -0.37 7.78
CA GLU A 72 8.07 0.94 7.67
C GLU A 72 8.68 1.42 8.99
N ASP A 73 7.88 1.81 9.99
CA ASP A 73 8.28 1.85 11.40
C ASP A 73 7.64 0.70 12.20
N THR A 74 8.49 -0.18 12.73
CA THR A 74 8.08 -1.30 13.59
C THR A 74 7.49 -0.83 14.92
N ARG A 75 7.72 0.42 15.35
CA ARG A 75 7.11 1.03 16.53
C ARG A 75 5.65 1.41 16.32
N VAL A 76 5.29 1.87 15.12
CA VAL A 76 3.91 2.23 14.75
C VAL A 76 3.13 0.95 14.54
N SER A 77 3.59 0.12 13.60
CA SER A 77 2.98 -1.17 13.27
C SER A 77 2.85 -2.09 14.50
N GLY A 78 3.89 -2.16 15.35
CA GLY A 78 3.90 -3.03 16.53
C GLY A 78 2.84 -2.74 17.58
N GLN A 79 2.34 -1.50 17.68
CA GLN A 79 1.23 -1.16 18.57
C GLN A 79 -0.09 -1.75 18.06
N ILE A 80 -0.34 -1.62 16.75
CA ILE A 80 -1.53 -2.16 16.08
C ILE A 80 -1.51 -3.70 16.15
N LEU A 81 -0.40 -4.33 15.75
CA LEU A 81 -0.25 -5.80 15.77
C LEU A 81 -0.46 -6.38 17.17
N LYS A 82 0.12 -5.75 18.21
CA LYS A 82 -0.09 -6.16 19.61
C LYS A 82 -1.55 -6.05 20.04
N ALA A 83 -2.27 -5.01 19.59
CA ALA A 83 -3.69 -4.83 19.93
C ALA A 83 -4.60 -5.91 19.30
N VAL A 84 -4.21 -6.49 18.16
CA VAL A 84 -4.94 -7.60 17.49
C VAL A 84 -4.33 -8.98 17.75
N GLY A 85 -3.37 -9.10 18.67
CA GLY A 85 -2.77 -10.38 19.08
C GLY A 85 -1.73 -10.98 18.12
N VAL A 86 -1.29 -10.25 17.09
CA VAL A 86 -0.25 -10.70 16.16
C VAL A 86 1.14 -10.53 16.79
N SER A 87 1.88 -11.63 16.91
CA SER A 87 3.22 -11.70 17.53
C SER A 87 4.36 -11.93 16.51
N THR A 88 4.04 -12.00 15.23
CA THR A 88 4.95 -12.28 14.11
C THR A 88 6.14 -11.34 14.05
N ARG A 89 7.31 -11.87 13.69
CA ARG A 89 8.56 -11.12 13.63
C ARG A 89 8.51 -9.99 12.60
N MET A 90 8.58 -8.75 13.06
CA MET A 90 8.80 -7.59 12.21
C MET A 90 10.30 -7.36 11.90
N VAL A 91 10.57 -6.82 10.72
CA VAL A 91 11.85 -6.26 10.27
C VAL A 91 11.56 -4.90 9.63
N SER A 92 12.29 -3.85 10.03
CA SER A 92 12.10 -2.53 9.41
C SER A 92 12.48 -2.55 7.93
N PHE A 93 11.64 -2.00 7.06
CA PHE A 93 11.82 -1.90 5.62
C PHE A 93 11.22 -0.57 5.14
N ASN A 94 12.08 0.38 4.78
CA ASN A 94 11.71 1.75 4.44
C ASN A 94 12.51 2.26 3.23
N ALA A 95 12.18 3.43 2.68
CA ALA A 95 12.74 3.93 1.41
C ALA A 95 14.28 3.91 1.36
N HIS A 96 14.96 4.30 2.45
CA HIS A 96 16.42 4.29 2.53
C HIS A 96 17.05 2.88 2.50
N SER A 97 16.28 1.86 2.88
CA SER A 97 16.76 0.48 2.98
C SER A 97 16.14 -0.47 1.95
N GLU A 98 15.11 -0.05 1.21
CA GLU A 98 14.45 -0.82 0.16
C GLU A 98 15.44 -1.33 -0.90
N VAL A 99 16.29 -0.45 -1.43
CA VAL A 99 17.33 -0.77 -2.43
C VAL A 99 18.30 -1.85 -1.91
N GLY A 100 18.75 -1.72 -0.66
CA GLY A 100 19.75 -2.63 -0.06
C GLY A 100 19.19 -3.93 0.53
N LYS A 101 17.91 -3.95 0.93
CA LYS A 101 17.26 -5.13 1.55
C LYS A 101 16.52 -6.01 0.56
N SER A 102 16.19 -5.52 -0.64
CA SER A 102 15.42 -6.29 -1.64
C SER A 102 16.05 -7.65 -1.99
N GLY A 103 17.39 -7.77 -2.01
CA GLY A 103 18.06 -9.06 -2.21
C GLY A 103 17.68 -10.10 -1.15
N LYS A 104 17.65 -9.71 0.12
CA LYS A 104 17.28 -10.60 1.24
C LYS A 104 15.82 -11.02 1.23
N VAL A 105 14.94 -10.22 0.62
CA VAL A 105 13.54 -10.61 0.42
C VAL A 105 13.45 -11.69 -0.66
N LEU A 106 14.24 -11.61 -1.73
CA LEU A 106 14.32 -12.66 -2.75
C LEU A 106 14.93 -13.95 -2.17
N GLU A 107 16.03 -13.85 -1.40
CA GLU A 107 16.63 -14.97 -0.67
C GLU A 107 15.59 -15.71 0.22
N SER A 108 14.76 -14.96 0.97
CA SER A 108 13.68 -15.54 1.77
C SER A 108 12.58 -16.19 0.91
N LEU A 109 12.17 -15.59 -0.22
CA LEU A 109 11.16 -16.15 -1.11
C LEU A 109 11.65 -17.44 -1.80
N GLU A 110 12.93 -17.47 -2.21
CA GLU A 110 13.63 -18.63 -2.78
C GLU A 110 13.72 -19.78 -1.75
N ALA A 111 14.03 -19.45 -0.49
CA ALA A 111 13.98 -20.38 0.64
C ALA A 111 12.55 -20.83 1.02
N GLY A 112 11.53 -20.45 0.26
CA GLY A 112 10.14 -20.88 0.46
C GLY A 112 9.37 -20.11 1.54
N GLN A 113 9.94 -19.04 2.09
CA GLN A 113 9.28 -18.24 3.14
C GLN A 113 8.18 -17.34 2.57
N SER A 114 7.19 -17.07 3.41
CA SER A 114 6.11 -16.11 3.19
C SER A 114 6.42 -14.78 3.91
N LEU A 115 6.25 -13.65 3.23
CA LEU A 115 6.53 -12.34 3.81
C LEU A 115 5.35 -11.39 3.61
N ALA A 116 5.00 -10.62 4.63
CA ALA A 116 4.11 -9.47 4.47
C ALA A 116 4.92 -8.17 4.28
N LEU A 117 4.38 -7.23 3.51
CA LEU A 117 4.81 -5.85 3.44
C LEU A 117 3.69 -4.96 3.98
N ILE A 118 4.02 -4.06 4.92
CA ILE A 118 3.14 -3.04 5.48
C ILE A 118 3.85 -1.68 5.56
N SER A 119 3.09 -0.60 5.37
CA SER A 119 3.46 0.78 5.68
C SER A 119 2.76 1.23 6.96
N ASP A 120 3.12 2.41 7.47
CA ASP A 120 2.57 2.90 8.74
C ASP A 120 1.04 3.17 8.70
N ALA A 121 0.48 3.41 7.51
CA ALA A 121 -0.97 3.55 7.29
C ALA A 121 -1.39 3.28 5.83
N GLY A 122 -2.54 2.64 5.61
CA GLY A 122 -3.10 2.43 4.27
C GLY A 122 -2.40 1.33 3.45
N THR A 123 -2.33 1.49 2.13
CA THR A 123 -1.82 0.46 1.20
C THR A 123 -0.37 0.72 0.79
N PRO A 124 0.58 -0.20 1.07
CA PRO A 124 2.00 -0.01 0.78
C PRO A 124 2.31 0.22 -0.72
N GLY A 125 3.38 0.96 -1.00
CA GLY A 125 3.87 1.21 -2.36
C GLY A 125 3.04 2.20 -3.20
N ILE A 126 1.97 2.80 -2.63
CA ILE A 126 1.14 3.83 -3.30
C ILE A 126 1.69 5.25 -3.07
N SER A 127 2.21 5.52 -1.88
CA SER A 127 2.98 6.73 -1.52
C SER A 127 4.15 6.38 -0.60
N ASP A 128 3.99 5.29 0.14
CA ASP A 128 4.95 4.74 1.07
C ASP A 128 5.98 3.85 0.34
N PRO A 129 7.05 3.39 1.03
CA PRO A 129 8.05 2.47 0.48
C PRO A 129 7.47 1.13 -0.02
N GLY A 130 8.29 0.39 -0.77
CA GLY A 130 7.99 -0.97 -1.22
C GLY A 130 7.57 -1.09 -2.68
N ARG A 131 7.41 0.02 -3.42
CA ARG A 131 7.08 -0.01 -4.86
C ARG A 131 8.17 -0.71 -5.69
N LEU A 132 9.45 -0.46 -5.39
CA LEU A 132 10.58 -1.08 -6.07
C LEU A 132 10.74 -2.55 -5.65
N LEU A 133 10.43 -2.87 -4.38
CA LEU A 133 10.39 -4.25 -3.91
C LEU A 133 9.32 -5.06 -4.67
N ILE A 134 8.09 -4.54 -4.76
CA ILE A 134 6.97 -5.18 -5.48
C ILE A 134 7.33 -5.39 -6.96
N GLU A 135 7.88 -4.36 -7.61
CA GLU A 135 8.35 -4.40 -9.00
C GLU A 135 9.39 -5.51 -9.20
N ARG A 136 10.40 -5.58 -8.32
CA ARG A 136 11.47 -6.57 -8.41
C ARG A 136 11.01 -7.99 -8.09
N VAL A 137 10.20 -8.19 -7.04
CA VAL A 137 9.65 -9.51 -6.70
C VAL A 137 8.80 -10.06 -7.84
N ALA A 138 8.02 -9.21 -8.53
CA ALA A 138 7.27 -9.60 -9.71
C ALA A 138 8.16 -9.90 -10.94
N SER A 139 9.24 -9.12 -11.18
CA SER A 139 10.14 -9.35 -12.31
C SER A 139 10.96 -10.63 -12.20
N GLU A 140 11.31 -11.03 -10.97
CA GLU A 140 12.03 -12.29 -10.67
C GLU A 140 11.06 -13.50 -10.66
N GLY A 141 9.78 -13.29 -10.99
CA GLY A 141 8.78 -14.36 -11.18
C GLY A 141 8.08 -14.86 -9.91
N TYR A 142 8.42 -14.32 -8.73
CA TYR A 142 7.76 -14.64 -7.47
C TYR A 142 6.34 -14.06 -7.40
N ARG A 143 5.51 -14.63 -6.51
CA ARG A 143 4.13 -14.18 -6.32
C ARG A 143 4.08 -12.90 -5.48
N VAL A 144 3.38 -11.90 -5.98
CA VAL A 144 2.89 -10.75 -5.18
C VAL A 144 1.38 -10.90 -5.01
N ILE A 145 0.90 -10.86 -3.77
CA ILE A 145 -0.52 -11.11 -3.42
C ILE A 145 -1.07 -9.89 -2.64
N PRO A 146 -1.98 -9.09 -3.21
CA PRO A 146 -2.59 -7.98 -2.48
C PRO A 146 -3.62 -8.46 -1.45
N VAL A 147 -3.54 -7.95 -0.23
CA VAL A 147 -4.56 -8.10 0.83
C VAL A 147 -5.26 -6.74 1.02
N PRO A 148 -6.55 -6.62 0.62
CA PRO A 148 -7.25 -5.35 0.67
C PRO A 148 -7.62 -4.93 2.10
N GLY A 149 -7.77 -3.62 2.29
CA GLY A 149 -8.05 -2.97 3.56
C GLY A 149 -8.31 -1.48 3.36
N ALA A 150 -8.00 -0.66 4.36
CA ALA A 150 -8.30 0.77 4.34
C ALA A 150 -7.52 1.54 3.26
N SER A 151 -8.19 2.54 2.66
CA SER A 151 -7.58 3.47 1.71
C SER A 151 -8.16 4.86 1.92
N ALA A 152 -7.30 5.82 2.30
CA ALA A 152 -7.70 7.20 2.56
C ALA A 152 -8.32 7.87 1.33
N LEU A 153 -7.88 7.49 0.13
CA LEU A 153 -8.48 7.95 -1.12
C LEU A 153 -9.93 7.50 -1.27
N ILE A 154 -10.19 6.20 -1.16
CA ILE A 154 -11.54 5.64 -1.37
C ILE A 154 -12.50 6.11 -0.27
N ALA A 155 -12.00 6.23 0.97
CA ALA A 155 -12.75 6.79 2.09
C ALA A 155 -13.09 8.28 1.90
N ALA A 156 -12.20 9.09 1.31
CA ALA A 156 -12.48 10.49 0.99
C ALA A 156 -13.48 10.62 -0.17
N LEU A 157 -13.31 9.83 -1.25
CA LEU A 157 -14.18 9.88 -2.42
C LEU A 157 -15.63 9.50 -2.07
N SER A 158 -15.85 8.45 -1.28
CA SER A 158 -17.18 7.92 -0.97
C SER A 158 -18.08 8.90 -0.21
N VAL A 159 -17.52 9.87 0.52
CA VAL A 159 -18.25 10.93 1.24
C VAL A 159 -18.16 12.31 0.57
N SER A 160 -17.44 12.42 -0.56
CA SER A 160 -17.09 13.71 -1.17
C SER A 160 -18.24 14.45 -1.86
N GLY A 161 -19.27 13.72 -2.32
CA GLY A 161 -20.34 14.25 -3.16
C GLY A 161 -19.95 14.47 -4.64
N PHE A 162 -18.71 14.19 -5.04
CA PHE A 162 -18.28 14.21 -6.45
C PHE A 162 -18.54 12.87 -7.14
N SER A 163 -18.47 12.84 -8.48
CA SER A 163 -18.47 11.58 -9.23
C SER A 163 -17.20 10.80 -8.91
N ALA A 164 -17.34 9.58 -8.38
CA ALA A 164 -16.21 8.72 -8.02
C ALA A 164 -15.50 8.08 -9.23
N ALA A 165 -16.07 8.19 -10.43
CA ALA A 165 -15.49 7.70 -11.68
C ALA A 165 -15.56 8.79 -12.77
N PRO A 166 -14.49 8.97 -13.58
CA PRO A 166 -13.15 8.36 -13.45
C PRO A 166 -12.33 8.91 -12.27
N SER A 167 -11.26 8.22 -11.84
CA SER A 167 -10.44 8.60 -10.67
C SER A 167 -8.96 8.14 -10.72
N HIS A 168 -7.98 9.00 -10.41
CA HIS A 168 -6.50 8.75 -10.35
C HIS A 168 -6.00 8.57 -8.91
N PHE A 169 -4.69 8.70 -8.73
CA PHE A 169 -4.09 9.32 -7.56
C PHE A 169 -2.85 10.15 -7.97
N PHE A 170 -2.82 11.46 -7.69
CA PHE A 170 -1.67 12.33 -8.01
C PHE A 170 -0.62 12.42 -6.88
N GLY A 171 -0.88 11.81 -5.71
CA GLY A 171 0.05 11.84 -4.58
C GLY A 171 0.13 13.21 -3.87
N PHE A 172 1.31 13.51 -3.33
CA PHE A 172 1.59 14.74 -2.59
C PHE A 172 2.20 15.80 -3.51
N LEU A 173 1.54 16.97 -3.58
CA LEU A 173 2.05 18.15 -4.27
C LEU A 173 3.27 18.74 -3.56
N SER A 174 4.08 19.48 -4.31
CA SER A 174 5.30 20.11 -3.81
C SER A 174 5.05 21.10 -2.67
N THR A 175 5.99 21.14 -1.73
CA THR A 175 6.01 22.16 -0.67
C THR A 175 6.31 23.56 -1.24
N LYS A 176 7.07 23.65 -2.33
CA LYS A 176 7.46 24.89 -3.01
C LYS A 176 6.32 25.40 -3.90
N SER A 177 5.84 26.64 -3.68
CA SER A 177 4.65 27.14 -4.39
C SER A 177 4.77 27.05 -5.90
N SER A 178 5.75 27.71 -6.53
CA SER A 178 5.87 27.72 -8.01
C SER A 178 6.05 26.33 -8.66
N ALA A 179 6.39 25.29 -7.89
CA ALA A 179 6.34 23.90 -8.37
C ALA A 179 4.93 23.32 -8.24
N ARG A 180 4.33 23.41 -7.04
CA ARG A 180 2.93 23.00 -6.78
C ARG A 180 1.93 23.68 -7.70
N ASP A 181 2.11 24.97 -7.96
CA ASP A 181 1.19 25.76 -8.78
C ASP A 181 1.21 25.24 -10.24
N LYS A 182 2.37 24.77 -10.73
CA LYS A 182 2.51 24.06 -12.02
C LYS A 182 1.98 22.62 -12.00
N GLU A 183 2.19 21.89 -10.91
CA GLU A 183 1.63 20.55 -10.71
C GLU A 183 0.09 20.59 -10.68
N LEU A 184 -0.49 21.65 -10.10
CA LEU A 184 -1.92 21.95 -10.11
C LEU A 184 -2.41 22.31 -11.53
N GLU A 185 -1.71 23.18 -12.26
CA GLU A 185 -2.02 23.47 -13.67
C GLU A 185 -1.98 22.19 -14.53
N GLN A 186 -0.97 21.34 -14.35
CA GLN A 186 -0.84 20.06 -15.04
C GLN A 186 -1.95 19.07 -14.68
N ALA A 187 -2.38 19.02 -13.42
CA ALA A 187 -3.49 18.18 -12.97
C ALA A 187 -4.84 18.68 -13.52
N LEU A 188 -5.08 19.99 -13.51
CA LEU A 188 -6.27 20.61 -14.10
C LEU A 188 -6.33 20.46 -15.63
N GLY A 189 -5.19 20.45 -16.30
CA GLY A 189 -5.08 20.22 -17.74
C GLY A 189 -5.22 18.76 -18.18
N HIS A 190 -5.41 17.81 -17.25
CA HIS A 190 -5.44 16.38 -17.53
C HIS A 190 -6.82 15.92 -18.04
N ALA A 191 -7.09 16.15 -19.33
CA ALA A 191 -8.20 15.50 -20.02
C ALA A 191 -7.98 13.97 -20.06
N GLY A 192 -9.00 13.20 -19.68
CA GLY A 192 -9.00 11.73 -19.66
C GLY A 192 -9.38 11.11 -21.01
#